data_AF-V6HW96-F1
#
_entry.id   AF-V6HW96-F1
#
_cell.length_a   1.000
_cell.length_b   1.000
_cell.length_c   1.000
_cell.angle_alpha   90.00
_cell.angle_beta   90.00
_cell.angle_gamma   90.00
#
_symmetry.space_group_name_H-M   'P 1'
#
loop_
_entity.id
_entity.type
_entity.pdbx_description
1 polymer ?
#
loop_
_entity_poly.entity_id
_entity_poly.type
_entity_poly.pdbx_seq_one_letter_code
_entity_poly.pdbx_strand_id
1 'polypeptide(L)' 'MVFNYFQIMPLEISNSDLDEYEKILRKSLNDEDREAILKFTSFRKILTIRKKLKLNL' A
#
# COMPACT_ATOMS: atom_id res chain seq x y z
N MET A 1 -17.72 -8.30 -6.45
CA MET A 1 -16.55 -9.14 -6.73
C MET A 1 -16.04 -9.71 -5.41
N VAL A 2 -15.80 -11.02 -5.33
CA VAL A 2 -15.29 -11.67 -4.11
C VAL A 2 -13.81 -11.95 -4.29
N PHE A 3 -12.98 -11.57 -3.33
CA PHE A 3 -11.55 -11.86 -3.34
C PHE A 3 -11.20 -12.85 -2.24
N ASN A 4 -10.41 -13.86 -2.58
CA ASN A 4 -9.79 -14.70 -1.57
C ASN A 4 -8.56 -13.99 -0.99
N TYR A 5 -8.70 -13.44 0.22
CA TYR A 5 -7.64 -12.72 0.92
C TYR A 5 -6.33 -13.51 1.06
N PHE A 6 -6.43 -14.83 1.27
CA PHE A 6 -5.25 -15.68 1.46
C PHE A 6 -4.42 -15.84 0.18
N GLN A 7 -5.08 -15.81 -0.98
CA GLN A 7 -4.44 -15.96 -2.29
C GLN A 7 -3.94 -14.64 -2.90
N ILE A 8 -4.24 -13.50 -2.26
CA ILE A 8 -3.79 -12.21 -2.76
C ILE A 8 -2.32 -12.00 -2.42
N MET A 9 -1.53 -11.72 -3.46
CA MET A 9 -0.17 -11.25 -3.29
C MET A 9 -0.17 -9.83 -2.70
N PRO A 10 0.64 -9.56 -1.67
CA PRO A 10 0.82 -8.22 -1.14
C PRO A 10 1.37 -7.30 -2.24
N LEU A 11 0.97 -6.03 -2.22
CA LEU A 11 1.54 -5.04 -3.11
C LEU A 11 3.04 -4.90 -2.79
N GLU A 12 3.87 -5.04 -3.83
CA GLU A 12 5.30 -4.75 -3.71
C GLU A 12 5.46 -3.24 -3.64
N ILE A 13 5.97 -2.77 -2.49
CA ILE A 13 6.19 -1.36 -2.19
C ILE A 13 7.59 -1.26 -1.58
N SER A 14 8.40 -0.39 -2.14
CA SER A 14 9.73 -0.03 -1.68
C SER A 14 9.73 1.36 -1.03
N ASN A 15 10.84 1.74 -0.40
CA ASN A 15 11.00 3.09 0.13
C ASN A 15 10.90 4.17 -0.96
N SER A 16 11.45 3.90 -2.16
CA SER A 16 11.36 4.86 -3.28
C SER A 16 9.93 5.08 -3.77
N ASP A 17 9.07 4.06 -3.70
CA ASP A 17 7.66 4.24 -4.01
C ASP A 17 7.00 5.19 -2.99
N LEU A 18 7.36 5.07 -1.70
CA LEU A 18 6.85 5.95 -0.65
C LEU A 18 7.34 7.40 -0.84
N ASP A 19 8.60 7.60 -1.24
CA ASP A 19 9.13 8.93 -1.59
C ASP A 19 8.32 9.59 -2.74
N GLU A 20 7.91 8.80 -3.73
CA GLU A 20 7.05 9.28 -4.82
C GLU A 20 5.64 9.65 -4.31
N TYR A 21 5.05 8.81 -3.46
CA TYR A 21 3.76 9.10 -2.84
C TYR A 21 3.78 10.38 -2.00
N GLU A 22 4.84 10.63 -1.25
CA GLU A 22 5.00 11.86 -0.46
C GLU A 22 5.03 13.10 -1.35
N LYS A 23 5.71 13.02 -2.51
CA LYS A 23 5.73 14.11 -3.50
C LYS A 23 4.35 14.37 -4.09
N ILE A 24 3.60 13.31 -4.43
CA ILE A 24 2.25 13.42 -4.99
C ILE A 24 1.29 14.03 -3.97
N LEU A 25 1.32 13.54 -2.73
CA LEU A 25 0.41 13.97 -1.66
C LEU A 25 0.84 15.27 -0.98
N ARG A 26 2.05 15.78 -1.27
CA ARG A 26 2.69 16.91 -0.58
C ARG A 26 2.66 16.78 0.94
N LYS A 27 2.76 15.55 1.43
CA LYS A 27 2.69 15.19 2.84
C LYS A 27 3.78 14.16 3.12
N SER A 28 4.62 14.41 4.11
CA SER A 28 5.59 13.43 4.59
C SER A 28 4.88 12.30 5.33
N LEU A 29 5.32 11.06 5.10
CA LEU A 29 5.03 9.97 6.04
C LEU A 29 6.07 10.00 7.15
N ASN A 30 5.65 9.71 8.38
CA ASN A 30 6.58 9.50 9.47
C ASN A 30 7.30 8.15 9.28
N ASP A 31 8.48 7.98 9.87
CA ASP A 31 9.24 6.73 9.77
C ASP A 31 8.45 5.52 10.27
N GLU A 32 7.66 5.68 11.35
CA GLU A 32 6.78 4.62 11.87
C GLU A 32 5.72 4.20 10.85
N ASP A 33 5.13 5.16 10.13
CA ASP A 33 4.14 4.87 9.08
C ASP A 33 4.80 4.14 7.91
N ARG A 34 6.00 4.59 7.49
CA ARG A 34 6.78 3.91 6.45
C ARG A 34 7.10 2.48 6.84
N GLU A 35 7.60 2.26 8.06
CA GLU A 35 7.88 0.92 8.57
C GLU A 35 6.62 0.06 8.62
N ALA A 36 5.48 0.60 9.08
CA ALA A 36 4.22 -0.14 9.12
C ALA A 36 3.77 -0.58 7.71
N ILE A 37 3.80 0.34 6.73
CA ILE A 37 3.43 0.03 5.34
C ILE A 37 4.33 -1.04 4.75
N LEU A 38 5.62 -1.03 5.10
CA LEU A 38 6.60 -1.98 4.56
C LEU A 38 6.59 -3.33 5.30
N LYS A 39 6.35 -3.35 6.60
CA LYS A 39 6.42 -4.54 7.45
C LYS A 39 5.13 -5.36 7.39
N PHE A 40 3.97 -4.70 7.34
CA PHE A 40 2.69 -5.40 7.44
C PHE A 40 2.19 -5.87 6.06
N THR A 41 2.43 -7.15 5.77
CA THR A 41 1.92 -7.83 4.57
C THR A 41 0.41 -7.69 4.41
N SER A 42 -0.34 -7.74 5.52
CA SER A 42 -1.79 -7.55 5.51
C SER A 42 -2.21 -6.19 4.95
N PHE A 43 -1.50 -5.12 5.34
CA PHE A 43 -1.75 -3.77 4.82
C PHE A 43 -1.52 -3.71 3.31
N ARG A 44 -0.40 -4.25 2.84
CA ARG A 44 -0.07 -4.35 1.41
C ARG A 44 -1.09 -5.17 0.61
N LYS A 45 -1.65 -6.24 1.18
CA LYS A 45 -2.74 -7.02 0.54
C LYS A 45 -4.02 -6.20 0.37
N ILE A 46 -4.37 -5.39 1.37
CA ILE A 46 -5.53 -4.49 1.30
C ILE A 46 -5.33 -3.44 0.20
N LEU A 47 -4.12 -2.89 0.06
CA LEU A 47 -3.79 -1.98 -1.03
C LEU A 47 -3.95 -2.64 -2.41
N THR A 48 -3.51 -3.90 -2.57
CA THR A 48 -3.74 -4.67 -3.81
C THR A 48 -5.24 -4.81 -4.12
N ILE A 49 -6.06 -5.12 -3.11
CA ILE A 49 -7.53 -5.21 -3.28
C ILE A 49 -8.10 -3.87 -3.72
N ARG A 50 -7.73 -2.77 -3.04
CA ARG A 50 -8.19 -1.42 -3.40
C ARG A 50 -7.83 -1.05 -4.84
N LYS A 51 -6.58 -1.32 -5.25
CA LYS A 51 -6.10 -1.10 -6.62
C LYS A 51 -6.91 -1.91 -7.64
N LYS A 52 -7.19 -3.19 -7.36
CA LYS A 52 -8.02 -4.05 -8.24
C LYS A 52 -9.46 -3.56 -8.34
N LEU A 53 -10.01 -3.01 -7.26
CA LEU A 53 -11.35 -2.45 -7.24
C LEU A 53 -11.46 -1.09 -7.94
N LYS A 54 -10.34 -0.48 -8.35
CA LYS A 54 -10.30 0.90 -8.89
C LYS A 54 -11.11 1.86 -8.01
N LEU A 55 -11.02 1.68 -6.69
CA LEU A 55 -11.57 2.66 -5.75
C LEU A 55 -10.66 3.89 -5.87
N ASN A 56 -11.05 4.81 -6.75
CA ASN A 56 -10.39 6.09 -6.87
C ASN A 56 -10.46 6.77 -5.51
N LEU A 57 -9.29 7.11 -4.98
CA LEU A 57 -9.15 7.97 -3.81
C LEU A 57 -9.16 9.42 -4.28
#